data_AF-A0A7Y2TRN1-F1
#
_entry.id   AF-A0A7Y2TRN1-F1
#
_cell.length_a   1.000
_cell.length_b   1.000
_cell.length_c   1.000
_cell.angle_alpha   90.00
_cell.angle_beta   90.00
_cell.angle_gamma   90.00
#
_symmetry.space_group_name_H-M   'P 1'
#
loop_
_entity.id
_entity.type
_entity.pdbx_description
1 polymer ?
#
loop_
_entity_poly.entity_id
_entity_poly.type
_entity_poly.pdbx_seq_one_letter_code
_entity_poly.pdbx_strand_id
1 'polypeptide(L)'
;TTSSRQSSSRRARNTLIGAGTGALISRRAEGDLNGMQYTVDLGNGSQIVVVSDQTQVRVGDCVNVEQAGSGTANVRRVAESLCEAAFANQVDEELQAYMNREADMCLEAKERMMEAETDEAFEVAMRRVKFLCDD
;
A
#
# COMPACT_ATOMS: atom_id res chain seq x y z
N THR A 1 7.08 5.70 62.62
CA THR A 1 7.37 4.59 61.69
C THR A 1 7.84 5.17 60.36
N THR A 2 9.10 4.88 59.99
CA THR A 2 9.69 4.75 58.63
C THR A 2 9.34 5.81 57.55
N SER A 3 10.24 6.77 57.27
CA SER A 3 11.19 6.83 56.12
C SER A 3 10.54 7.01 54.74
N SER A 4 11.00 7.79 53.76
CA SER A 4 12.08 8.76 53.60
C SER A 4 12.02 9.24 52.13
N ARG A 5 12.43 10.49 51.88
CA ARG A 5 13.07 11.02 50.65
C ARG A 5 12.22 11.31 49.40
N GLN A 6 12.16 12.62 49.11
CA GLN A 6 12.36 13.27 47.81
C GLN A 6 13.04 12.41 46.73
N SER A 7 12.55 12.49 45.48
CA SER A 7 13.12 13.42 44.50
C SER A 7 12.38 13.35 43.17
N SER A 8 12.45 14.46 42.44
CA SER A 8 11.94 14.68 41.10
C SER A 8 12.49 13.68 40.09
N SER A 9 11.65 12.77 39.60
CA SER A 9 11.96 12.01 38.38
C SER A 9 11.39 12.75 37.18
N ARG A 10 12.24 13.60 36.61
CA ARG A 10 12.12 14.11 35.26
C ARG A 10 11.80 12.92 34.36
N ARG A 11 10.64 12.92 33.69
CA ARG A 11 10.40 12.05 32.54
C ARG A 11 11.38 12.48 31.46
N ALA A 12 12.56 11.85 31.47
CA ALA A 12 13.50 11.90 30.38
C ALA A 12 12.76 11.36 29.16
N ARG A 13 12.34 12.28 28.29
CA ARG A 13 12.04 11.98 26.91
C ARG A 13 13.32 11.41 26.33
N ASN A 14 13.40 10.08 26.22
CA ASN A 14 14.34 9.46 25.31
C ASN A 14 13.82 9.69 23.89
N THR A 15 13.99 10.93 23.40
CA THR A 15 14.07 11.18 21.97
C THR A 15 15.47 10.74 21.57
N LEU A 16 15.63 9.45 21.30
CA LEU A 16 16.83 8.93 20.63
C LEU A 16 16.72 9.30 19.15
N ILE A 17 17.26 10.48 18.85
CA ILE A 17 17.76 10.85 17.53
C ILE A 17 18.94 9.92 17.25
N GLY A 18 18.85 9.11 16.19
CA GLY A 18 19.97 8.29 15.74
C GLY A 18 19.50 7.15 14.85
N ALA A 19 19.84 7.24 13.57
CA ALA A 19 19.70 6.16 12.59
C ALA A 19 20.43 4.90 13.09
N GLY A 20 19.75 3.75 13.06
CA GLY A 20 20.34 2.47 13.42
C GLY A 20 19.27 1.44 13.81
N THR A 21 18.86 0.64 12.82
CA THR A 21 18.38 -0.75 12.96
C THR A 21 17.54 -1.14 14.19
N GLY A 22 16.24 -1.35 13.97
CA GLY A 22 15.39 -2.19 14.83
C GLY A 22 14.01 -1.59 15.11
N ALA A 23 13.04 -1.83 14.23
CA ALA A 23 11.65 -1.44 14.47
C ALA A 23 11.03 -2.33 15.57
N LEU A 24 10.98 -1.84 16.81
CA LEU A 24 10.10 -2.39 17.84
C LEU A 24 8.69 -1.83 17.63
N ILE A 25 7.89 -2.54 16.83
CA ILE A 25 6.46 -2.24 16.68
C ILE A 25 5.74 -2.70 17.94
N SER A 26 5.23 -1.76 18.75
CA SER A 26 4.30 -2.07 19.82
C SER A 26 2.96 -2.51 19.21
N ARG A 27 2.71 -3.81 19.15
CA ARG A 27 1.44 -4.37 18.65
C ARG A 27 0.32 -4.06 19.65
N ARG A 28 -0.58 -3.14 19.27
CA ARG A 28 -1.95 -3.08 19.80
C ARG A 28 -2.91 -2.80 18.65
N ALA A 29 -3.46 -3.87 18.09
CA ALA A 29 -4.80 -3.95 17.52
C ALA A 29 -5.09 -5.43 17.26
N GLU A 30 -6.08 -5.96 17.98
CA GLU A 30 -6.64 -7.30 17.79
C GLU A 30 -7.42 -7.34 16.47
N GLY A 31 -7.11 -8.33 15.64
CA GLY A 31 -7.78 -8.67 14.39
C GLY A 31 -7.08 -9.89 13.82
N ASP A 32 -7.81 -10.82 13.24
CA ASP A 32 -7.26 -12.09 12.74
C ASP A 32 -6.04 -11.85 11.83
N LEU A 33 -4.85 -12.24 12.30
CA LEU A 33 -3.56 -11.95 11.65
C LEU A 33 -3.16 -13.04 10.65
N ASN A 34 -4.12 -13.68 9.99
CA ASN A 34 -3.86 -14.63 8.91
C ASN A 34 -3.44 -13.93 7.58
N GLY A 35 -2.87 -12.72 7.68
CA GLY A 35 -2.33 -11.97 6.55
C GLY A 35 -0.91 -12.40 6.22
N MET A 36 -0.59 -12.45 4.93
CA MET A 36 0.77 -12.66 4.45
C MET A 36 1.58 -11.37 4.67
N GLN A 37 2.78 -11.51 5.22
CA GLN A 37 3.71 -10.39 5.40
C GLN A 37 4.66 -10.31 4.20
N TYR A 38 4.71 -9.16 3.57
CA TYR A 38 5.61 -8.85 2.46
C TYR A 38 6.58 -7.75 2.86
N THR A 39 7.82 -7.88 2.42
CA THR A 39 8.80 -6.79 2.41
C THR A 39 8.86 -6.25 0.99
N VAL A 40 8.49 -4.99 0.81
CA VAL A 40 8.47 -4.32 -0.49
C VAL A 40 9.70 -3.43 -0.61
N ASP A 41 10.44 -3.59 -1.70
CA ASP A 41 11.54 -2.71 -2.08
C ASP A 41 10.99 -1.49 -2.83
N LEU A 42 11.37 -0.29 -2.39
CA LEU A 42 10.94 0.97 -2.99
C LEU A 42 11.93 1.50 -4.05
N GLY A 43 12.99 0.75 -4.37
CA GLY A 43 13.94 1.07 -5.44
C GLY A 43 15.00 2.12 -5.10
N ASN A 44 14.78 2.89 -4.04
CA ASN A 44 15.71 3.90 -3.54
C ASN A 44 16.55 3.39 -2.36
N GLY A 45 16.64 2.06 -2.18
CA GLY A 45 17.28 1.40 -1.04
C GLY A 45 16.44 1.40 0.23
N SER A 46 15.21 1.94 0.20
CA SER A 46 14.25 1.85 1.30
C SER A 46 13.34 0.63 1.13
N GLN A 47 12.91 0.05 2.24
CA GLN A 47 11.97 -1.07 2.26
C GLN A 47 10.82 -0.78 3.22
N ILE A 48 9.63 -1.27 2.90
CA ILE A 48 8.45 -1.20 3.77
C ILE A 48 7.87 -2.59 3.98
N VAL A 49 7.42 -2.84 5.22
CA VAL A 49 6.75 -4.09 5.57
C VAL A 49 5.25 -3.88 5.50
N VAL A 50 4.58 -4.72 4.71
CA VAL A 50 3.13 -4.69 4.52
C VAL A 50 2.55 -6.03 4.93
N VAL A 51 1.42 -6.00 5.64
CA VAL A 51 0.62 -7.20 5.93
C VAL A 51 -0.63 -7.11 5.07
N SER A 52 -0.85 -8.13 4.23
CA SER A 52 -1.98 -8.18 3.30
C SER A 52 -2.64 -9.54 3.37
N ASP A 53 -3.97 -9.57 3.32
CA ASP A 53 -4.78 -10.77 3.15
C ASP A 53 -5.05 -11.09 1.66
N GLN A 54 -4.58 -10.23 0.75
CA GLN A 54 -4.73 -10.45 -0.69
C GLN A 54 -3.85 -11.61 -1.16
N THR A 55 -4.48 -12.73 -1.52
CA THR A 55 -3.79 -13.95 -2.02
C THR A 55 -3.24 -13.81 -3.45
N GLN A 56 -3.56 -12.71 -4.12
CA GLN A 56 -3.21 -12.46 -5.52
C GLN A 56 -1.82 -11.82 -5.67
N VAL A 57 -1.15 -11.41 -4.58
CA VAL A 57 0.22 -10.87 -4.59
C VAL A 57 1.23 -11.97 -4.25
N ARG A 58 2.30 -12.06 -5.03
CA ARG A 58 3.38 -13.04 -4.94
C ARG A 58 4.72 -12.33 -4.79
N VAL A 59 5.68 -13.02 -4.18
CA VAL A 59 7.06 -12.54 -4.12
C VAL A 59 7.60 -12.42 -5.55
N GLY A 60 8.16 -11.25 -5.88
CA GLY A 60 8.67 -10.92 -7.21
C GLY A 60 7.73 -10.03 -8.03
N ASP A 61 6.48 -9.84 -7.61
CA ASP A 61 5.58 -8.94 -8.32
C ASP A 61 5.97 -7.47 -8.10
N CYS A 62 5.81 -6.66 -9.14
CA CYS A 62 5.78 -5.21 -9.00
C CYS A 62 4.48 -4.78 -8.31
N VAL A 63 4.61 -3.97 -7.25
CA VAL A 63 3.46 -3.50 -6.45
C VAL A 63 3.54 -2.01 -6.15
N ASN A 64 2.39 -1.36 -6.12
CA ASN A 64 2.24 -0.01 -5.58
C ASN A 64 1.82 -0.10 -4.10
N VAL A 65 2.45 0.72 -3.26
CA VAL A 65 2.19 0.77 -1.81
C VAL A 65 1.40 2.03 -1.47
N GLU A 66 0.18 1.84 -0.99
CA GLU A 66 -0.73 2.92 -0.61
C GLU A 66 -0.81 3.00 0.92
N GLN A 67 -0.31 4.07 1.52
CA GLN A 67 -0.44 4.29 2.96
C GLN A 67 -1.85 4.77 3.30
N ALA A 68 -2.63 3.96 4.02
CA ALA A 68 -3.85 4.42 4.65
C ALA A 68 -3.49 5.20 5.93
N GLY A 69 -4.16 6.35 6.15
CA GLY A 69 -3.83 7.31 7.22
C GLY A 69 -3.82 6.77 8.66
N SER A 70 -4.24 5.52 8.88
CA SER A 70 -4.22 4.81 10.16
C SER A 70 -2.95 3.97 10.41
N GLY A 71 -1.91 4.09 9.59
CA GLY A 71 -0.66 3.32 9.74
C GLY A 71 -0.73 1.89 9.19
N THR A 72 -1.78 1.60 8.42
CA THR A 72 -1.92 0.39 7.62
C THR A 72 -1.54 0.72 6.19
N ALA A 73 -0.70 -0.08 5.56
CA ALA A 73 -0.37 0.06 4.14
C ALA A 73 -1.11 -1.01 3.35
N ASN A 74 -1.67 -0.63 2.20
CA ASN A 74 -2.21 -1.56 1.23
C ASN A 74 -1.21 -1.74 0.09
N VAL A 75 -1.25 -2.92 -0.53
CA VAL A 75 -0.49 -3.21 -1.75
C VAL A 75 -1.45 -3.58 -2.87
N ARG A 76 -1.15 -3.13 -4.07
CA ARG A 76 -1.78 -3.59 -5.32
C ARG A 76 -0.71 -3.98 -6.33
N ARG A 77 -0.93 -5.09 -7.02
CA ARG A 77 -0.10 -5.51 -8.16
C ARG A 77 -0.24 -4.45 -9.26
N VAL A 78 0.86 -4.18 -9.96
CA VAL A 78 0.92 -3.33 -11.16
C VAL A 78 1.81 -4.01 -12.21
N ALA A 79 1.84 -3.48 -13.42
CA ALA A 79 2.71 -3.97 -14.49
C ALA A 79 4.20 -3.92 -14.08
N GLU A 80 4.96 -4.97 -14.42
CA GLU A 80 6.39 -5.08 -14.08
C GLU A 80 7.25 -3.96 -14.71
N SER A 81 6.90 -3.56 -15.93
CA SER A 81 7.52 -2.43 -16.63
C SER A 81 7.43 -1.11 -15.86
N LEU A 82 6.43 -0.94 -14.99
CA LEU A 82 6.32 0.24 -14.15
C LEU A 82 7.43 0.28 -13.08
N CYS A 83 7.77 -0.87 -12.48
CA CYS A 83 8.90 -0.95 -11.55
C CYS A 83 10.24 -0.74 -12.27
N GLU A 84 10.41 -1.30 -13.46
CA GLU A 84 11.61 -1.06 -14.28
C GLU A 84 11.80 0.43 -14.56
N ALA A 85 10.73 1.10 -15.02
CA ALA A 85 10.75 2.54 -15.27
C ALA A 85 10.98 3.34 -13.97
N ALA A 86 10.32 2.98 -12.86
CA ALA A 86 10.48 3.66 -11.58
C ALA A 86 11.91 3.55 -11.04
N PHE A 87 12.50 2.35 -11.08
CA PHE A 87 13.87 2.11 -10.61
C PHE A 87 14.92 2.74 -11.52
N ALA A 88 14.64 2.86 -12.82
CA ALA A 88 15.49 3.58 -13.76
C ALA A 88 15.33 5.11 -13.69
N ASN A 89 14.42 5.64 -12.85
CA ASN A 89 14.00 7.05 -12.85
C ASN A 89 13.51 7.54 -14.24
N GLN A 90 12.85 6.65 -14.97
CA GLN A 90 12.30 6.88 -16.32
C GLN A 90 10.79 7.12 -16.32
N VAL A 91 10.19 7.32 -15.15
CA VAL A 91 8.78 7.74 -15.05
C VAL A 91 8.71 9.24 -15.26
N ASP A 92 8.58 9.64 -16.52
CA ASP A 92 8.37 11.04 -16.90
C ASP A 92 6.89 11.46 -16.82
N GLU A 93 6.64 12.75 -17.05
CA GLU A 93 5.30 13.35 -16.93
C GLU A 93 4.32 12.78 -17.98
N GLU A 94 4.81 12.35 -19.15
CA GLU A 94 4.01 11.73 -20.20
C GLU A 94 3.56 10.32 -19.78
N LEU A 95 4.47 9.51 -19.26
CA LEU A 95 4.14 8.18 -18.74
C LEU A 95 3.19 8.29 -17.55
N GLN A 96 3.39 9.23 -16.62
CA GLN A 96 2.45 9.46 -15.53
C GLN A 96 1.05 9.85 -16.04
N ALA A 97 0.97 10.74 -17.04
CA ALA A 97 -0.30 11.13 -17.63
C ALA A 97 -1.01 9.95 -18.32
N TYR A 98 -0.25 9.06 -18.97
CA TYR A 98 -0.79 7.83 -19.55
C TYR A 98 -1.37 6.90 -18.49
N MET A 99 -0.60 6.61 -17.43
CA MET A 99 -1.03 5.74 -16.32
C MET A 99 -2.28 6.29 -15.61
N ASN A 100 -2.35 7.60 -15.39
CA ASN A 100 -3.53 8.24 -14.78
C ASN A 100 -4.75 8.12 -15.71
N ARG A 101 -4.57 8.34 -17.01
CA ARG A 101 -5.66 8.21 -17.98
C ARG A 101 -6.20 6.79 -18.04
N GLU A 102 -5.33 5.78 -18.00
CA GLU A 102 -5.73 4.38 -17.96
C GLU A 102 -6.53 4.05 -16.70
N ALA A 103 -6.05 4.50 -15.52
CA ALA A 103 -6.76 4.35 -14.27
C ALA A 103 -8.15 5.03 -14.29
N ASP A 104 -8.25 6.23 -14.85
CA ASP A 104 -9.52 6.95 -15.03
C ASP A 104 -10.49 6.17 -15.93
N MET A 105 -10.00 5.56 -17.02
CA MET A 105 -10.83 4.72 -17.89
C MET A 105 -11.35 3.48 -17.17
N CYS A 106 -10.53 2.83 -16.34
CA CYS A 106 -10.96 1.71 -15.52
C CYS A 106 -12.02 2.14 -14.49
N LEU A 107 -11.82 3.28 -13.83
CA LEU A 107 -12.78 3.82 -12.86
C LEU A 107 -14.14 4.10 -13.52
N GLU A 108 -14.14 4.80 -14.64
CA GLU A 108 -15.36 5.11 -15.41
C GLU A 108 -16.06 3.83 -15.89
N ALA A 109 -15.31 2.78 -16.25
CA ALA A 109 -15.88 1.49 -16.61
C ALA A 109 -16.59 0.81 -15.43
N LYS A 110 -16.02 0.90 -14.23
CA LYS A 110 -16.63 0.37 -13.00
C LYS A 110 -17.89 1.15 -12.61
N GLU A 111 -17.88 2.48 -12.74
CA GLU A 111 -19.05 3.32 -12.50
C GLU A 111 -20.22 2.93 -13.40
N ARG A 112 -19.97 2.80 -14.72
CA ARG A 112 -21.00 2.33 -15.66
C ARG A 112 -21.52 0.93 -15.37
N MET A 113 -20.67 0.05 -14.83
CA MET A 113 -21.11 -1.28 -14.40
C MET A 113 -22.04 -1.21 -13.18
N MET A 114 -21.79 -0.28 -12.25
CA MET A 114 -22.65 -0.05 -11.08
C MET A 114 -23.98 0.62 -11.45
N GLU A 115 -23.99 1.41 -12.52
CA GLU A 115 -25.19 2.08 -13.04
C GLU A 115 -26.07 1.18 -13.93
N ALA A 116 -25.62 -0.04 -14.26
CA ALA A 116 -26.37 -0.93 -15.14
C ALA A 116 -27.69 -1.39 -14.50
N GLU A 117 -28.82 -1.10 -15.15
CA GLU A 117 -30.16 -1.45 -14.65
C GLU A 117 -30.68 -2.80 -15.16
N THR A 118 -30.01 -3.42 -16.14
CA THR A 118 -30.39 -4.72 -16.71
C THR A 118 -29.21 -5.67 -16.76
N ASP A 119 -29.50 -6.98 -16.74
CA ASP A 119 -28.48 -8.03 -16.79
C ASP A 119 -27.65 -7.94 -18.08
N GLU A 120 -28.26 -7.64 -19.23
CA GLU A 120 -27.54 -7.47 -20.50
C GLU A 120 -26.60 -6.26 -20.47
N ALA A 121 -27.02 -5.14 -19.86
CA ALA A 121 -26.19 -3.95 -19.70
C ALA A 121 -25.03 -4.23 -18.73
N PHE A 122 -25.29 -4.97 -17.66
CA PHE A 122 -24.29 -5.40 -16.70
C PHE A 122 -23.22 -6.29 -17.34
N GLU A 123 -23.61 -7.27 -18.16
CA GLU A 123 -22.67 -8.15 -18.86
C GLU A 123 -21.74 -7.39 -19.83
N VAL A 124 -22.28 -6.40 -20.54
CA VAL A 124 -21.48 -5.53 -21.43
C VAL A 124 -20.52 -4.67 -20.61
N ALA A 125 -20.99 -4.07 -19.51
CA ALA A 125 -20.16 -3.24 -18.64
C ALA A 125 -19.07 -4.07 -17.95
N MET A 126 -19.38 -5.29 -17.49
CA MET A 126 -18.41 -6.22 -16.92
C MET A 126 -17.31 -6.56 -17.93
N ARG A 127 -17.64 -6.82 -19.20
CA ARG A 127 -16.63 -7.07 -20.24
C ARG A 127 -15.70 -5.87 -20.44
N ARG A 128 -16.25 -4.65 -20.36
CA ARG A 128 -15.49 -3.41 -20.45
C ARG A 128 -14.56 -3.21 -19.26
N VAL A 129 -15.04 -3.51 -18.05
CA VAL A 129 -14.19 -3.53 -16.84
C VAL A 129 -13.05 -4.53 -17.00
N LYS A 130 -13.33 -5.76 -17.44
CA LYS A 130 -12.27 -6.75 -17.68
C LYS A 130 -11.23 -6.23 -18.67
N PHE A 131 -11.65 -5.61 -19.76
CA PHE A 131 -10.71 -5.10 -20.76
C PHE A 131 -9.88 -3.91 -20.27
N LEU A 132 -10.46 -3.01 -19.47
CA LEU A 132 -9.80 -1.75 -19.05
C LEU A 132 -9.12 -1.84 -17.68
N CYS A 133 -9.33 -2.92 -16.93
CA CYS A 133 -8.85 -3.07 -15.55
C CYS A 133 -8.07 -4.38 -15.30
N ASP A 134 -7.95 -5.30 -16.27
CA ASP A 134 -6.99 -6.40 -16.17
C ASP A 134 -5.60 -5.86 -16.55
N ASP A 135 -4.78 -5.62 -15.52
CA ASP A 135 -3.32 -5.45 -15.60
C ASP A 135 -2.60 -6.78 -15.29
#